data_AF-A0A7C3YNR1-F1
#
_entry.id   AF-A0A7C3YNR1-F1
#
_cell.length_a   1.000
_cell.length_b   1.000
_cell.length_c   1.000
_cell.angle_alpha   90.00
_cell.angle_beta   90.00
_cell.angle_gamma   90.00
#
_symmetry.space_group_name_H-M   'P 1'
#
loop_
_entity.id
_entity.type
_entity.pdbx_description
1 polymer ?
#
loop_
_entity_poly.entity_id
_entity_poly.type
_entity_poly.pdbx_seq_one_letter_code
_entity_poly.pdbx_strand_id
1 'polypeptide(L)'
;MKLFVIILALLMIISPVTAHRMYVDYRVSEIEVYAWYGGGDKIVDGDVKVYRSDGTLYVEGKTDKNGTFRFEPEIGESYKVVVESMGHSAECEVNLSSANIVIKEEPLYLKVISGLGYLLGLAGIASLYVARRKR
;
A
#
# COMPACT_ATOMS: atom_id res chain seq x y z
N MET A 1 18.22 -49.64 2.82
CA MET A 1 17.51 -49.54 1.53
C MET A 1 16.02 -49.26 1.65
N LYS A 2 15.21 -50.05 2.38
CA LYS A 2 13.74 -49.83 2.46
C LYS A 2 13.33 -48.42 2.93
N LEU A 3 14.01 -47.86 3.95
CA LEU A 3 13.73 -46.51 4.46
C LEU A 3 14.04 -45.40 3.43
N PHE A 4 15.10 -45.58 2.65
CA PHE A 4 15.52 -44.63 1.60
C PHE A 4 14.50 -44.58 0.46
N VAL A 5 13.98 -45.75 0.06
CA VAL A 5 12.93 -45.85 -0.97
C VAL A 5 11.61 -45.22 -0.49
N ILE A 6 11.25 -45.40 0.78
CA ILE A 6 10.04 -44.80 1.37
C ILE A 6 10.15 -43.27 1.43
N ILE A 7 11.32 -42.72 1.80
CA ILE A 7 11.56 -41.27 1.82
C ILE A 7 11.47 -40.70 0.40
N LEU A 8 12.08 -41.37 -0.58
CA LEU A 8 12.03 -40.95 -1.98
C LEU A 8 10.61 -40.99 -2.54
N ALA A 9 9.83 -42.01 -2.18
CA ALA A 9 8.42 -42.11 -2.55
C ALA A 9 7.57 -40.99 -1.91
N LEU A 10 7.84 -40.61 -0.65
CA LEU A 10 7.14 -39.53 0.03
C LEU A 10 7.43 -38.16 -0.59
N LEU A 11 8.66 -37.94 -1.07
CA LEU A 11 9.07 -36.72 -1.76
C LEU A 11 8.34 -36.49 -3.09
N MET A 12 7.87 -37.57 -3.74
CA MET A 12 7.09 -37.47 -4.97
C MET A 12 5.61 -37.10 -4.74
N ILE A 13 5.14 -37.12 -3.49
CA ILE A 13 3.76 -36.75 -3.11
C ILE A 13 3.66 -35.27 -2.71
N ILE A 14 4.78 -34.54 -2.71
CA ILE A 14 4.77 -33.11 -2.39
C ILE A 14 4.24 -32.38 -3.63
N SER A 15 2.95 -32.07 -3.63
CA SER A 15 2.32 -31.24 -4.65
C SER A 15 2.96 -29.85 -4.69
N PRO A 16 3.01 -29.17 -5.85
CA PRO A 16 3.50 -27.81 -5.91
C PRO A 16 2.62 -26.94 -5.01
N VAL A 17 3.19 -26.51 -3.88
CA VAL A 17 2.58 -25.48 -3.04
C VAL A 17 2.60 -24.20 -3.86
N THR A 18 1.45 -23.85 -4.42
CA THR A 18 1.19 -22.51 -4.92
C THR A 18 1.25 -21.56 -3.72
N ALA A 19 2.43 -21.00 -3.47
CA ALA A 19 2.55 -19.81 -2.64
C ALA A 19 1.72 -18.73 -3.33
N HIS A 20 0.51 -18.49 -2.82
CA HIS A 20 -0.47 -17.60 -3.45
C HIS A 20 0.16 -16.21 -3.58
N ARG A 21 0.55 -15.83 -4.80
CA ARG A 21 1.08 -14.50 -5.06
C ARG A 21 -0.07 -13.52 -4.91
N MET A 22 0.01 -12.66 -3.90
CA MET A 22 -0.94 -11.58 -3.68
C MET A 22 -0.44 -10.35 -4.44
N TYR A 23 -1.34 -9.71 -5.19
CA TYR A 23 -1.12 -8.41 -5.81
C TYR A 23 -2.00 -7.39 -5.09
N VAL A 24 -1.44 -6.22 -4.80
CA VAL A 24 -2.16 -5.09 -4.21
C VAL A 24 -1.81 -3.86 -5.03
N ASP A 25 -2.83 -3.08 -5.36
CA ASP A 25 -2.74 -1.82 -6.08
C ASP A 25 -3.67 -0.80 -5.41
N TYR A 26 -3.44 0.50 -5.62
CA TYR A 26 -4.32 1.55 -5.13
C TYR A 26 -4.49 2.66 -6.17
N ARG A 27 -5.62 3.37 -6.07
CA ARG A 27 -5.92 4.55 -6.88
C ARG A 27 -6.47 5.63 -5.96
N VAL A 28 -6.00 6.86 -6.14
CA VAL A 28 -6.66 8.04 -5.57
C VAL A 28 -7.73 8.48 -6.57
N SER A 29 -9.00 8.33 -6.22
CA SER A 29 -10.12 8.73 -7.09
C SER A 29 -10.58 10.16 -6.85
N GLU A 30 -10.42 10.68 -5.63
CA GLU A 30 -10.95 11.97 -5.23
C GLU A 30 -10.06 12.57 -4.14
N ILE A 31 -9.84 13.88 -4.22
CA ILE A 31 -9.25 14.69 -3.15
C ILE A 31 -10.37 15.51 -2.53
N GLU A 32 -10.41 15.50 -1.21
CA GLU A 32 -11.36 16.27 -0.43
C GLU A 32 -10.61 17.37 0.35
N VAL A 33 -11.03 18.62 0.14
CA VAL A 33 -10.46 19.81 0.76
C VAL A 33 -11.48 20.37 1.73
N TYR A 34 -11.03 20.66 2.96
CA TYR A 34 -11.85 21.28 4.00
C TYR A 34 -11.37 22.70 4.28
N ALA A 35 -12.29 23.65 4.34
CA ALA A 35 -12.00 25.05 4.56
C ALA A 35 -12.81 25.60 5.75
N TRP A 36 -12.12 26.24 6.69
CA TRP A 36 -12.70 26.81 7.89
C TRP A 36 -11.97 28.09 8.30
N TYR A 37 -12.67 28.98 9.00
CA TYR A 37 -12.09 30.16 9.65
C TYR A 37 -11.38 29.78 10.95
N GLY A 38 -10.45 30.62 11.41
CA GLY A 38 -9.70 30.37 12.66
C GLY A 38 -10.57 30.16 13.92
N GLY A 39 -11.82 30.65 13.91
CA GLY A 39 -12.81 30.41 14.97
C GLY A 39 -13.51 29.03 14.91
N GLY A 40 -13.26 28.24 13.87
CA GLY A 40 -13.86 26.91 13.65
C GLY A 40 -15.09 26.92 12.73
N ASP A 41 -15.61 28.09 12.37
CA ASP A 41 -16.71 28.20 11.42
C ASP A 41 -16.29 27.72 10.02
N LYS A 42 -17.15 26.93 9.40
CA LYS A 42 -16.92 26.37 8.07
C LYS A 42 -17.11 27.45 7.00
N ILE A 43 -16.28 27.42 5.97
CA ILE A 43 -16.45 28.32 4.81
C ILE A 43 -17.49 27.70 3.88
N VAL A 44 -18.73 28.15 3.93
CA VAL A 44 -19.80 27.72 3.01
C VAL A 44 -19.84 28.62 1.77
N ASP A 45 -20.02 28.04 0.58
CA ASP A 45 -20.08 28.73 -0.72
C ASP A 45 -18.82 29.56 -1.05
N GLY A 46 -17.68 29.25 -0.41
CA GLY A 46 -16.39 29.89 -0.67
C GLY A 46 -15.85 29.48 -2.03
N ASP A 47 -15.26 30.42 -2.76
CA ASP A 47 -14.72 30.21 -4.10
C ASP A 47 -13.44 29.38 -4.02
N VAL A 48 -13.39 28.29 -4.79
CA VAL A 48 -12.24 27.37 -4.82
C VAL A 48 -11.61 27.39 -6.20
N LYS A 49 -10.29 27.52 -6.25
CA LYS A 49 -9.47 27.36 -7.46
C LYS A 49 -8.34 26.40 -7.19
N VAL A 50 -8.22 25.38 -8.03
CA VAL A 50 -7.15 24.38 -7.98
C VAL A 50 -6.22 24.62 -9.15
N TYR A 51 -4.93 24.77 -8.89
CA TYR A 51 -3.89 24.97 -9.91
C TYR A 51 -2.97 23.77 -9.97
N ARG A 52 -2.49 23.40 -11.17
CA ARG A 52 -1.41 22.41 -11.35
C ARG A 52 -0.05 22.99 -10.95
N SER A 53 0.97 22.14 -10.91
CA SER A 53 2.35 22.54 -10.61
C SER A 53 2.94 23.58 -11.57
N ASP A 54 2.47 23.61 -12.82
CA ASP A 54 2.85 24.60 -13.83
C ASP A 54 2.12 25.95 -13.70
N GLY A 55 1.21 26.08 -12.72
CA GLY A 55 0.41 27.26 -12.47
C GLY A 55 -0.87 27.37 -13.30
N THR A 56 -1.17 26.39 -14.15
CA THR A 56 -2.43 26.37 -14.93
C THR A 56 -3.62 26.05 -14.02
N LEU A 57 -4.75 26.72 -14.25
CA LEU A 57 -6.00 26.41 -13.56
C LEU A 57 -6.47 25.02 -13.97
N TYR A 58 -6.67 24.15 -12.99
CA TYR A 58 -7.16 22.78 -13.18
C TYR A 58 -8.68 22.72 -13.09
N VAL A 59 -9.23 23.17 -11.96
CA VAL A 59 -10.68 23.17 -11.71
C VAL A 59 -11.04 24.35 -10.80
N GLU A 60 -12.25 24.86 -10.97
CA GLU A 60 -12.85 25.87 -10.12
C GLU A 60 -14.21 25.40 -9.59
N GLY A 61 -14.63 25.92 -8.44
CA GLY A 61 -15.91 25.57 -7.84
C GLY A 61 -16.17 26.30 -6.53
N LYS A 62 -17.04 25.73 -5.70
CA LYS A 62 -17.38 26.27 -4.39
C LYS A 62 -17.41 25.19 -3.31
N THR A 63 -17.06 25.56 -2.08
CA THR A 63 -17.25 24.68 -0.93
C THR A 63 -18.73 24.47 -0.62
N ASP A 64 -19.06 23.26 -0.16
CA ASP A 64 -20.42 22.90 0.24
C ASP A 64 -20.78 23.41 1.65
N LYS A 65 -21.97 23.03 2.13
CA LYS A 65 -22.46 23.35 3.50
C LYS A 65 -21.57 22.83 4.64
N ASN A 66 -20.66 21.90 4.36
CA ASN A 66 -19.72 21.36 5.32
C ASN A 66 -18.36 22.06 5.28
N GLY A 67 -18.19 23.03 4.38
CA GLY A 67 -16.90 23.66 4.11
C GLY A 67 -16.01 22.82 3.21
N THR A 68 -16.59 21.91 2.44
CA THR A 68 -15.86 20.88 1.71
C THR A 68 -15.91 21.12 0.21
N PHE A 69 -14.79 20.93 -0.49
CA PHE A 69 -14.71 20.86 -1.94
C PHE A 69 -14.01 19.58 -2.37
N ARG A 70 -14.47 18.96 -3.46
CA ARG A 70 -13.93 17.69 -3.95
C ARG A 70 -13.59 17.77 -5.42
N PHE A 71 -12.50 17.12 -5.82
CA PHE A 71 -12.10 17.01 -7.22
C PHE A 71 -11.33 15.71 -7.48
N GLU A 72 -11.40 15.21 -8.72
CA GLU A 72 -10.63 14.04 -9.16
C GLU A 72 -9.20 14.46 -9.52
N PRO A 73 -8.15 13.87 -8.92
CA PRO A 73 -6.79 14.23 -9.26
C PRO A 73 -6.18 13.36 -10.35
N GLU A 74 -5.14 13.88 -10.99
CA GLU A 74 -4.23 13.16 -11.86
C GLU A 74 -3.05 12.64 -11.04
N ILE A 75 -2.76 11.33 -11.14
CA ILE A 75 -1.64 10.70 -10.42
C ILE A 75 -0.30 11.23 -10.95
N GLY A 76 0.62 11.58 -10.05
CA GLY A 76 1.93 12.13 -10.40
C GLY A 76 1.96 13.65 -10.48
N GLU A 77 0.81 14.32 -10.42
CA GLU A 77 0.72 15.79 -10.40
C GLU A 77 0.85 16.34 -8.97
N SER A 78 1.06 17.65 -8.85
CA SER A 78 0.88 18.38 -7.59
C SER A 78 -0.05 19.56 -7.80
N TYR A 79 -0.88 19.83 -6.79
CA TYR A 79 -1.90 20.86 -6.86
C TYR A 79 -1.69 21.91 -5.80
N LYS A 80 -1.96 23.17 -6.15
CA LYS A 80 -2.19 24.24 -5.19
C LYS A 80 -3.67 24.56 -5.16
N VAL A 81 -4.30 24.40 -4.01
CA VAL A 81 -5.71 24.74 -3.80
C VAL A 81 -5.79 26.07 -3.09
N VAL A 82 -6.58 26.99 -3.63
CA VAL A 82 -6.84 28.32 -3.06
C VAL A 82 -8.34 28.41 -2.78
N VAL A 83 -8.70 28.80 -1.56
CA VAL A 83 -10.09 29.03 -1.13
C VAL A 83 -10.25 30.48 -0.69
N GLU A 84 -11.23 31.17 -1.26
CA GLU A 84 -11.55 32.57 -0.99
C GLU A 84 -12.99 32.71 -0.46
N SER A 85 -13.17 33.52 0.59
CA SER A 85 -14.50 33.88 1.07
C SER A 85 -14.48 35.19 1.86
N MET A 86 -15.42 36.08 1.58
CA MET A 86 -15.57 37.39 2.25
C MET A 86 -14.27 38.21 2.31
N GLY A 87 -13.45 38.15 1.27
CA GLY A 87 -12.16 38.87 1.21
C GLY A 87 -11.01 38.23 1.98
N HIS A 88 -11.22 37.06 2.59
CA HIS A 88 -10.17 36.22 3.15
C HIS A 88 -9.77 35.13 2.14
N SER A 89 -8.50 34.73 2.15
CA SER A 89 -7.96 33.66 1.32
C SER A 89 -7.06 32.74 2.14
N ALA A 90 -7.09 31.45 1.84
CA ALA A 90 -6.17 30.45 2.36
C ALA A 90 -5.77 29.48 1.25
N GLU A 91 -4.58 28.93 1.32
CA GLU A 91 -4.06 27.97 0.35
C GLU A 91 -3.46 26.73 1.01
N CYS A 92 -3.49 25.62 0.28
CA CYS A 92 -2.78 24.40 0.64
C CYS A 92 -2.18 23.72 -0.60
N GLU A 93 -1.13 22.94 -0.38
CA GLU A 93 -0.51 22.11 -1.41
C GLU A 93 -0.91 20.65 -1.25
N VAL A 94 -1.17 19.99 -2.37
CA VAL A 94 -1.49 18.57 -2.45
C VAL A 94 -0.49 17.91 -3.39
N ASN A 95 0.42 17.11 -2.84
CA ASN A 95 1.49 16.48 -3.60
C ASN A 95 1.18 15.01 -3.87
N LEU A 96 0.87 14.66 -5.13
CA LEU A 96 0.73 13.26 -5.57
C LEU A 96 1.97 12.76 -6.32
N SER A 97 2.98 13.61 -6.52
CA SER A 97 4.24 13.25 -7.19
C SER A 97 5.11 12.28 -6.35
N SER A 98 4.85 12.16 -5.04
CA SER A 98 5.67 11.39 -4.09
C SER A 98 5.24 9.92 -3.92
N ALA A 99 4.25 9.45 -4.67
CA ALA A 99 3.72 8.10 -4.58
C ALA A 99 4.66 7.03 -5.17
N ASN A 100 5.89 6.93 -4.66
CA ASN A 100 6.77 5.80 -4.94
C ASN A 100 6.24 4.57 -4.18
N ILE A 101 5.48 3.73 -4.88
CA ILE A 101 5.08 2.43 -4.38
C ILE A 101 6.32 1.55 -4.30
N VAL A 102 6.94 1.47 -3.13
CA VAL A 102 7.98 0.47 -2.87
C VAL A 102 7.28 -0.87 -2.63
N ILE A 103 7.06 -1.62 -3.70
CA ILE A 103 6.62 -3.01 -3.57
C ILE A 103 7.80 -3.79 -3.00
N LYS A 104 7.73 -4.12 -1.71
CA LYS A 104 8.70 -4.98 -1.05
C LYS A 104 8.40 -6.42 -1.44
N GLU A 105 8.90 -6.85 -2.60
CA GLU A 105 8.88 -8.26 -2.95
C GLU A 105 9.91 -9.01 -2.09
N GLU A 106 9.46 -10.04 -1.36
CA GLU A 106 10.42 -10.97 -0.76
C GLU A 106 11.08 -11.78 -1.88
N PRO A 107 12.41 -11.72 -2.03
CA PRO A 107 13.07 -12.39 -3.13
C PRO A 107 12.92 -13.91 -3.00
N LEU A 108 12.66 -14.57 -4.14
CA LEU A 108 12.32 -15.99 -4.23
C LEU A 108 13.31 -16.91 -3.47
N TYR A 109 14.60 -16.56 -3.48
CA TYR A 109 15.64 -17.35 -2.81
C TYR A 109 15.46 -17.38 -1.28
N LEU A 110 14.97 -16.30 -0.64
CA LEU A 110 14.73 -16.28 0.81
C LEU A 110 13.58 -17.22 1.20
N LYS A 111 12.55 -17.34 0.35
CA LYS A 111 11.47 -18.33 0.54
C LYS A 111 11.96 -19.77 0.33
N VAL A 112 12.77 -20.00 -0.69
CA VAL A 112 13.33 -21.34 -0.97
C VAL A 112 14.26 -21.80 0.16
N ILE A 113 15.18 -20.92 0.60
CA ILE A 113 16.13 -21.23 1.68
C ILE A 113 15.42 -21.42 3.02
N SER A 114 14.45 -20.57 3.35
CA SER A 114 13.68 -20.73 4.59
C SER A 114 12.88 -22.03 4.62
N GLY A 115 12.22 -22.40 3.51
CA GLY A 115 11.52 -23.69 3.38
C GLY A 115 12.44 -24.90 3.54
N LEU A 116 13.60 -24.91 2.87
CA LEU A 116 14.61 -25.95 3.02
C LEU A 116 15.15 -26.02 4.46
N GLY A 117 15.36 -24.88 5.10
CA GLY A 117 15.82 -24.80 6.49
C GLY A 117 14.85 -25.46 7.47
N TYR A 118 13.54 -25.23 7.31
CA TYR A 118 12.52 -25.89 8.14
C TYR A 118 12.52 -27.41 7.98
N LEU A 119 12.62 -27.90 6.73
CA LEU A 119 12.64 -29.34 6.45
C LEU A 119 13.87 -30.02 7.07
N LEU A 120 15.05 -29.44 6.87
CA LEU A 120 16.30 -29.97 7.43
C LEU A 120 16.31 -29.90 8.96
N GLY A 121 15.78 -28.82 9.55
CA GLY A 121 15.66 -28.66 10.99
C GLY A 121 14.77 -29.74 11.63
N LEU A 122 13.57 -29.96 11.09
CA LEU A 122 12.66 -31.00 11.58
C LEU A 122 13.23 -32.41 11.40
N ALA A 123 13.85 -32.69 10.25
CA ALA A 123 14.50 -33.97 9.99
C ALA A 123 15.66 -34.22 10.98
N GLY A 124 16.46 -33.20 11.27
CA GLY A 124 17.54 -33.26 12.25
C GLY A 124 17.03 -33.58 13.66
N ILE A 125 15.99 -32.89 14.14
CA ILE A 125 15.38 -33.14 15.44
C ILE A 125 14.82 -34.57 15.53
N ALA A 126 14.11 -35.03 14.50
CA ALA A 126 13.58 -36.39 14.45
C ALA A 126 14.70 -37.44 14.50
N SER A 127 15.80 -37.22 13.78
CA SER A 127 16.96 -38.12 13.78
C SER A 127 17.60 -38.27 15.17
N LEU A 128 17.74 -37.16 15.91
CA LEU A 128 18.26 -37.17 17.28
C LEU A 128 17.32 -37.91 18.23
N TYR A 129 16.01 -37.73 18.08
CA TYR A 129 15.02 -38.44 18.90
C TYR A 129 15.10 -39.96 18.69
N VAL A 130 15.15 -40.43 17.43
CA VAL A 130 15.26 -41.86 17.10
C VAL A 130 16.59 -42.45 17.58
N ALA A 131 17.70 -41.71 17.40
CA ALA A 131 19.01 -42.15 17.87
C ALA A 131 19.06 -42.31 19.40
N ARG A 132 18.37 -41.44 20.14
CA ARG A 132 18.26 -41.52 21.60
C ARG A 132 17.36 -42.64 22.09
N ARG A 133 16.38 -43.10 21.29
CA ARG A 133 15.46 -44.19 21.66
C ARG A 133 16.03 -45.60 21.41
N LYS A 134 17.12 -45.69 20.63
CA LYS A 134 17.84 -46.95 20.33
C LYS A 134 19.07 -47.18 21.22
N ARG A 135 19.39 -46.24 22.10
CA ARG A 135 20.29 -46.44 23.25
C ARG A 135 19.44 -46.76 24.47
#